data_AF-A0A9D9GRR7-F1
#
_entry.id   AF-A0A9D9GRR7-F1
#
_cell.length_a   1.000
_cell.length_b   1.000
_cell.length_c   1.000
_cell.angle_alpha   90.00
_cell.angle_beta   90.00
_cell.angle_gamma   90.00
#
_symmetry.space_group_name_H-M   'P 1'
#
loop_
_entity.id
_entity.type
_entity.pdbx_description
1 polymer ?
#
loop_
_entity_poly.entity_id
_entity_poly.type
_entity_poly.pdbx_seq_one_letter_code
_entity_poly.pdbx_strand_id
1 'polypeptide(L)'
;MKIEIDGRLKYDSLLSLAKDAYKYPARFNRFFNSSAFEKALYETDKKKYLDFIKLKNNGDIPDIFVFKVSYLLNPYMSLRYRGFKFDNYKSIGEQMLSFAPVVDVYLKDLLIYHLLSNYMVVNKEDKRYPKCYEAVIKSEKDALINENMAYWSLAFDLAETKTLTYNGMKFKEPKEFFKYILSFSSLIPFTSSFLDDCCLLSWLVKLGYQNKIDKFIALSQSSDQLDNETNEILAKQLIEKFNNKE
;
A
#
# COMPACT_ATOMS: atom_id res chain seq x y z
N MET A 1 -20.30 29.52 3.08
CA MET A 1 -20.55 28.91 4.40
C MET A 1 -19.26 28.97 5.20
N LYS A 2 -19.24 29.64 6.35
CA LYS A 2 -18.11 29.56 7.27
C LYS A 2 -18.29 28.34 8.15
N ILE A 3 -17.27 27.49 8.26
CA ILE A 3 -17.30 26.26 9.04
C ILE A 3 -16.25 26.36 10.13
N GLU A 4 -16.65 26.04 11.35
CA GLU A 4 -15.77 26.09 12.51
C GLU A 4 -15.82 24.76 13.27
N ILE A 5 -14.65 24.21 13.59
CA ILE A 5 -14.50 22.98 14.37
C ILE A 5 -13.80 23.32 15.68
N ASP A 6 -14.47 23.05 16.80
CA ASP A 6 -13.99 23.26 18.17
C ASP A 6 -13.45 24.68 18.46
N GLY A 7 -13.94 25.71 17.76
CA GLY A 7 -13.50 27.10 17.97
C GLY A 7 -12.08 27.43 17.45
N ARG A 8 -11.42 26.50 16.76
CA ARG A 8 -9.99 26.62 16.38
C ARG A 8 -9.75 26.52 14.88
N LEU A 9 -10.36 25.53 14.23
CA LEU A 9 -10.17 25.32 12.79
C LEU A 9 -11.31 26.01 12.05
N LYS A 10 -10.95 26.98 11.20
CA LYS A 10 -11.90 27.78 10.43
C LYS A 10 -11.70 27.51 8.94
N TYR A 11 -12.80 27.24 8.25
CA TYR A 11 -12.81 26.93 6.83
C TYR A 11 -13.86 27.77 6.10
N ASP A 12 -13.49 28.28 4.94
CA ASP A 12 -14.39 29.10 4.11
C ASP A 12 -15.25 28.26 3.14
N SER A 13 -14.93 26.96 3.02
CA SER A 13 -15.66 26.02 2.17
C SER A 13 -15.54 24.56 2.63
N LEU A 14 -16.48 23.71 2.19
CA LEU A 14 -16.38 22.25 2.31
C LEU A 14 -15.11 21.71 1.63
N LEU A 15 -14.66 22.34 0.54
CA LEU A 15 -13.45 21.95 -0.18
C LEU A 15 -12.19 22.14 0.65
N SER A 16 -12.06 23.29 1.31
CA SER A 16 -10.94 23.58 2.21
C SER A 16 -10.97 22.69 3.45
N LEU A 17 -12.16 22.40 3.97
CA LEU A 17 -12.35 21.51 5.11
C LEU A 17 -11.89 20.08 4.79
N ALA A 18 -12.32 19.55 3.65
CA ALA A 18 -11.97 18.21 3.18
C ALA A 18 -10.46 18.01 3.00
N LYS A 19 -9.75 19.04 2.50
CA LYS A 19 -8.29 18.99 2.28
C LYS A 19 -7.47 18.77 3.55
N ASP A 20 -8.00 19.17 4.70
CA ASP A 20 -7.31 19.13 5.99
C ASP A 20 -7.79 18.02 6.92
N ALA A 21 -8.85 17.31 6.54
CA ALA A 21 -9.43 16.23 7.34
C ALA A 21 -8.43 15.12 7.69
N TYR A 22 -7.55 14.77 6.74
CA TYR A 22 -6.51 13.74 6.91
C TYR A 22 -5.48 14.06 8.02
N LYS A 23 -5.37 15.32 8.45
CA LYS A 23 -4.43 15.75 9.51
C LYS A 23 -4.94 15.41 10.91
N TYR A 24 -6.26 15.39 11.11
CA TYR A 24 -6.88 15.23 12.44
C TYR A 24 -8.10 14.29 12.41
N PRO A 25 -7.95 13.03 11.99
CA PRO A 25 -9.07 12.15 11.67
C PRO A 25 -10.05 11.96 12.84
N ALA A 26 -9.58 11.82 14.08
CA ALA A 26 -10.48 11.71 15.24
C ALA A 26 -11.36 12.95 15.46
N ARG A 27 -10.81 14.15 15.22
CA ARG A 27 -11.56 15.41 15.34
C ARG A 27 -12.57 15.53 14.20
N PHE A 28 -12.16 15.23 12.97
CA PHE A 28 -13.05 15.28 11.81
C PHE A 28 -14.14 14.22 11.85
N ASN A 29 -13.85 13.02 12.37
CA ASN A 29 -14.86 11.98 12.59
C ASN A 29 -15.98 12.49 13.51
N ARG A 30 -15.64 13.11 14.64
CA ARG A 30 -16.65 13.71 15.55
C ARG A 30 -17.44 14.82 14.86
N PHE A 31 -16.76 15.69 14.12
CA PHE A 31 -17.40 16.78 13.40
C PHE A 31 -18.38 16.26 12.32
N PHE A 32 -17.96 15.31 11.50
CA PHE A 32 -18.81 14.72 10.46
C PHE A 32 -20.01 13.98 11.03
N ASN A 33 -19.89 13.40 12.23
CA ASN A 33 -21.01 12.76 12.92
C ASN A 33 -21.92 13.75 13.68
N SER A 34 -21.66 15.06 13.63
CA SER A 34 -22.51 16.05 14.30
C SER A 34 -23.78 16.36 13.52
N SER A 35 -24.90 16.54 14.24
CA SER A 35 -26.18 16.94 13.65
C SER A 35 -26.09 18.30 12.92
N ALA A 36 -25.22 19.19 13.41
CA ALA A 36 -24.97 20.48 12.78
C ALA A 36 -24.35 20.33 11.38
N PHE A 37 -23.36 19.45 11.22
CA PHE A 37 -22.76 19.18 9.91
C PHE A 37 -23.78 18.54 8.95
N GLU A 38 -24.52 17.54 9.42
CA GLU A 38 -25.54 16.87 8.60
C GLU A 38 -26.61 17.82 8.09
N LYS A 39 -27.15 18.66 8.97
CA LYS A 39 -28.13 19.69 8.61
C LYS A 39 -27.56 20.66 7.58
N ALA A 40 -26.35 21.16 7.80
CA ALA A 40 -25.70 22.08 6.87
C ALA A 40 -25.44 21.44 5.49
N LEU A 41 -25.06 20.16 5.45
CA LEU A 41 -24.84 19.44 4.21
C LEU A 41 -26.16 19.21 3.46
N TYR A 42 -27.25 18.85 4.16
CA TYR A 42 -28.58 18.70 3.58
C TYR A 42 -29.09 20.00 2.93
N GLU A 43 -28.91 21.13 3.63
CA GLU A 43 -29.32 22.45 3.16
C GLU A 43 -28.50 22.93 1.96
N THR A 44 -27.22 22.57 1.89
CA THR A 44 -26.29 23.05 0.85
C THR A 44 -26.27 22.15 -0.40
N ASP A 45 -26.28 20.82 -0.23
CA ASP A 45 -26.16 19.86 -1.32
C ASP A 45 -26.86 18.54 -0.95
N LYS A 46 -28.15 18.45 -1.31
CA LYS A 46 -28.98 17.26 -1.04
C LYS A 46 -28.41 15.97 -1.63
N LYS A 47 -27.74 16.04 -2.78
CA LYS A 47 -27.16 14.84 -3.41
C LYS A 47 -25.98 14.34 -2.58
N LYS A 48 -25.03 15.21 -2.24
CA LYS A 48 -23.91 14.85 -1.35
C LYS A 48 -24.39 14.39 0.01
N TYR A 49 -25.45 14.98 0.55
CA TYR A 49 -26.06 14.51 1.80
C TYR A 49 -26.53 13.05 1.69
N LEU A 50 -27.25 12.68 0.63
CA LEU A 50 -27.71 11.29 0.47
C LEU A 50 -26.54 10.31 0.37
N ASP A 51 -25.47 10.68 -0.33
CA ASP A 51 -24.27 9.84 -0.42
C ASP A 51 -23.50 9.78 0.91
N PHE A 52 -23.47 10.89 1.66
CA PHE A 52 -22.91 10.94 3.01
C PHE A 52 -23.64 10.00 3.96
N ILE A 53 -24.98 9.96 3.94
CA ILE A 53 -25.77 9.06 4.79
C ILE A 53 -25.46 7.59 4.46
N LYS A 54 -25.29 7.24 3.18
CA LYS A 54 -24.84 5.88 2.80
C LYS A 54 -23.48 5.56 3.41
N LEU A 55 -22.51 6.47 3.28
CA LEU A 55 -21.17 6.28 3.88
C LEU A 55 -21.23 6.11 5.40
N LYS A 56 -22.05 6.90 6.09
CA LYS A 56 -22.22 6.82 7.54
C LYS A 56 -22.78 5.47 7.98
N ASN A 57 -23.71 4.90 7.20
CA ASN A 57 -24.35 3.63 7.51
C ASN A 57 -23.50 2.39 7.18
N ASN A 58 -22.39 2.55 6.46
CA ASN A 58 -21.52 1.42 6.08
C ASN A 58 -20.74 0.81 7.25
N GLY A 59 -20.70 1.46 8.41
CA GLY A 59 -19.95 0.97 9.58
C GLY A 59 -18.43 0.98 9.39
N ASP A 60 -17.93 1.80 8.47
CA ASP A 60 -16.49 2.01 8.26
C ASP A 60 -15.81 2.47 9.56
N ILE A 61 -14.58 2.00 9.80
CA ILE A 61 -13.78 2.53 10.91
C ILE A 61 -13.54 4.04 10.72
N PRO A 62 -13.34 4.81 11.80
CA PRO A 62 -13.31 6.28 11.75
C PRO A 62 -12.43 6.88 10.66
N ASP A 63 -11.27 6.29 10.39
CA ASP A 63 -10.33 6.82 9.40
C ASP A 63 -10.80 6.63 7.96
N ILE A 64 -11.35 5.45 7.66
CA ILE A 64 -11.93 5.14 6.36
C ILE A 64 -13.13 6.04 6.12
N PHE A 65 -13.98 6.19 7.13
CA PHE A 65 -15.13 7.09 7.05
C PHE A 65 -14.69 8.53 6.75
N VAL A 66 -13.73 9.06 7.53
CA VAL A 66 -13.19 10.41 7.29
C VAL A 66 -12.58 10.54 5.90
N PHE A 67 -11.83 9.54 5.43
CA PHE A 67 -11.27 9.53 4.07
C PHE A 67 -12.38 9.63 3.02
N LYS A 68 -13.34 8.70 3.02
CA LYS A 68 -14.42 8.64 2.02
C LYS A 68 -15.27 9.91 2.03
N VAL A 69 -15.62 10.43 3.21
CA VAL A 69 -16.35 11.70 3.34
C VAL A 69 -15.54 12.86 2.78
N SER A 70 -14.23 12.90 3.01
CA SER A 70 -13.39 13.98 2.48
C SER A 70 -13.38 14.00 0.95
N TYR A 71 -13.32 12.84 0.29
CA TYR A 71 -13.40 12.75 -1.18
C TYR A 71 -14.80 12.95 -1.74
N LEU A 72 -15.85 12.66 -0.98
CA LEU A 72 -17.22 13.07 -1.33
C LEU A 72 -17.36 14.61 -1.33
N LEU A 73 -16.78 15.27 -0.33
CA LEU A 73 -16.85 16.73 -0.20
C LEU A 73 -15.99 17.43 -1.25
N ASN A 74 -14.78 16.92 -1.50
CA ASN A 74 -13.81 17.44 -2.45
C ASN A 74 -13.16 16.32 -3.26
N PRO A 75 -13.75 15.91 -4.41
CA PRO A 75 -13.18 14.84 -5.21
C PRO A 75 -11.81 15.25 -5.75
N TYR A 76 -11.69 16.46 -6.32
CA TYR A 76 -10.53 16.93 -7.10
C TYR A 76 -9.24 17.21 -6.30
N MET A 77 -9.19 16.86 -5.01
CA MET A 77 -7.95 17.02 -4.25
C MET A 77 -7.01 15.84 -4.46
N SER A 78 -5.71 16.10 -4.30
CA SER A 78 -4.68 15.06 -4.30
C SER A 78 -4.99 13.94 -3.29
N LEU A 79 -4.46 12.73 -3.51
CA LEU A 79 -4.60 11.64 -2.54
C LEU A 79 -3.96 12.02 -1.19
N ARG A 80 -4.70 11.86 -0.10
CA ARG A 80 -4.36 12.29 1.26
C ARG A 80 -4.93 11.30 2.27
N TYR A 81 -4.09 10.75 3.12
CA TYR A 81 -4.49 9.80 4.15
C TYR A 81 -3.47 9.82 5.29
N ARG A 82 -3.94 9.92 6.54
CA ARG A 82 -3.12 9.77 7.75
C ARG A 82 -1.72 10.43 7.67
N GLY A 83 -1.69 11.76 7.46
CA GLY A 83 -0.45 12.53 7.35
C GLY A 83 0.25 12.48 5.98
N PHE A 84 -0.03 11.48 5.14
CA PHE A 84 0.49 11.41 3.78
C PHE A 84 -0.30 12.31 2.81
N LYS A 85 0.43 12.87 1.86
CA LYS A 85 -0.10 13.60 0.70
C LYS A 85 0.70 13.18 -0.53
N PHE A 86 0.00 12.71 -1.56
CA PHE A 86 0.61 12.24 -2.80
C PHE A 86 0.19 13.12 -3.96
N ASP A 87 1.16 13.60 -4.73
CA ASP A 87 0.89 14.42 -5.92
C ASP A 87 0.61 13.55 -7.16
N ASN A 88 1.03 12.28 -7.15
CA ASN A 88 0.77 11.30 -8.21
C ASN A 88 0.91 9.85 -7.70
N TYR A 89 0.49 8.87 -8.50
CA TYR A 89 0.56 7.45 -8.11
C TYR A 89 1.97 6.92 -7.92
N LYS A 90 2.93 7.42 -8.71
CA LYS A 90 4.33 7.02 -8.57
C LYS A 90 4.88 7.34 -7.19
N SER A 91 4.56 8.52 -6.66
CA SER A 91 4.95 8.93 -5.30
C SER A 91 4.36 8.04 -4.21
N ILE A 92 3.22 7.37 -4.45
CA ILE A 92 2.65 6.38 -3.53
C ILE A 92 3.56 5.16 -3.47
N GLY A 93 3.89 4.59 -4.64
CA GLY A 93 4.77 3.43 -4.72
C GLY A 93 6.17 3.69 -4.15
N GLU A 94 6.75 4.86 -4.46
CA GLU A 94 8.04 5.29 -3.90
C GLU A 94 7.97 5.41 -2.37
N GLN A 95 6.89 5.98 -1.84
CA GLN A 95 6.69 6.07 -0.39
C GLN A 95 6.54 4.69 0.24
N MET A 96 5.78 3.77 -0.37
CA MET A 96 5.64 2.40 0.12
C MET A 96 7.00 1.69 0.18
N LEU A 97 7.80 1.80 -0.90
CA LEU A 97 9.15 1.24 -0.99
C LEU A 97 10.14 1.87 0.01
N SER A 98 9.93 3.11 0.44
CA SER A 98 10.80 3.76 1.42
C SER A 98 10.77 3.13 2.81
N PHE A 99 9.72 2.38 3.13
CA PHE A 99 9.59 1.66 4.41
C PHE A 99 10.22 0.25 4.37
N ALA A 100 10.66 -0.22 3.20
CA ALA A 100 11.19 -1.57 3.05
C ALA A 100 12.32 -1.87 4.07
N PRO A 101 12.31 -3.06 4.69
CA PRO A 101 11.42 -4.20 4.43
C PRO A 101 10.11 -4.17 5.25
N VAL A 102 9.87 -3.15 6.06
CA VAL A 102 8.71 -3.06 6.95
C VAL A 102 7.52 -2.45 6.22
N VAL A 103 6.33 -2.99 6.45
CA VAL A 103 5.10 -2.44 5.88
C VAL A 103 4.60 -1.29 6.75
N ASP A 104 4.33 -0.14 6.13
CA ASP A 104 3.61 0.95 6.80
C ASP A 104 2.12 0.62 6.85
N VAL A 105 1.54 0.64 8.05
CA VAL A 105 0.15 0.24 8.29
C VAL A 105 -0.84 1.15 7.56
N TYR A 106 -0.59 2.46 7.47
CA TYR A 106 -1.51 3.40 6.84
C TYR A 106 -1.41 3.38 5.32
N LEU A 107 -0.24 3.07 4.77
CA LEU A 107 -0.12 2.80 3.34
C LEU A 107 -0.76 1.46 2.97
N LYS A 108 -0.68 0.46 3.85
CA LYS A 108 -1.39 -0.80 3.66
C LYS A 108 -2.90 -0.61 3.70
N ASP A 109 -3.41 0.25 4.57
CA ASP A 109 -4.84 0.61 4.62
C ASP A 109 -5.37 1.11 3.27
N LEU A 110 -4.55 1.82 2.48
CA LEU A 110 -4.94 2.27 1.14
C LEU A 110 -5.32 1.11 0.22
N LEU A 111 -4.68 -0.05 0.41
CA LEU A 111 -4.91 -1.29 -0.32
C LEU A 111 -6.05 -2.10 0.32
N ILE A 112 -5.92 -2.50 1.58
CA ILE A 112 -6.83 -3.47 2.21
C ILE A 112 -8.26 -2.94 2.37
N TYR A 113 -8.42 -1.63 2.45
CA TYR A 113 -9.73 -0.99 2.56
C TYR A 113 -10.22 -0.38 1.25
N HIS A 114 -9.59 -0.73 0.12
CA HIS A 114 -9.95 -0.25 -1.21
C HIS A 114 -9.99 1.29 -1.32
N LEU A 115 -9.18 2.00 -0.53
CA LEU A 115 -9.21 3.47 -0.49
C LEU A 115 -8.60 4.06 -1.76
N LEU A 116 -7.55 3.42 -2.30
CA LEU A 116 -6.91 3.85 -3.52
C LEU A 116 -7.83 3.67 -4.73
N SER A 117 -8.43 2.49 -4.92
CA SER A 117 -9.41 2.29 -6.01
C SER A 117 -10.63 3.19 -5.85
N ASN A 118 -11.14 3.40 -4.63
CA ASN A 118 -12.22 4.35 -4.37
C ASN A 118 -11.84 5.77 -4.81
N TYR A 119 -10.66 6.24 -4.43
CA TYR A 119 -10.14 7.54 -4.87
C TYR A 119 -10.06 7.65 -6.40
N MET A 120 -9.55 6.60 -7.07
CA MET A 120 -9.44 6.57 -8.53
C MET A 120 -10.82 6.68 -9.20
N VAL A 121 -11.81 5.94 -8.73
CA VAL A 121 -13.18 5.96 -9.29
C VAL A 121 -13.86 7.29 -9.04
N VAL A 122 -13.79 7.82 -7.81
CA VAL A 122 -14.41 9.11 -7.44
C VAL A 122 -13.84 10.25 -8.29
N ASN A 123 -12.55 10.20 -8.62
CA ASN A 123 -11.88 11.18 -9.46
C ASN A 123 -11.90 10.88 -10.96
N LYS A 124 -12.55 9.79 -11.39
CA LYS A 124 -12.56 9.32 -12.79
C LYS A 124 -11.16 9.03 -13.34
N GLU A 125 -10.21 8.74 -12.46
CA GLU A 125 -8.84 8.40 -12.80
C GLU A 125 -8.68 6.93 -13.21
N ASP A 126 -9.64 6.07 -12.86
CA ASP A 126 -9.78 4.70 -13.38
C ASP A 126 -9.75 4.66 -14.91
N LYS A 127 -10.40 5.64 -15.56
CA LYS A 127 -10.42 5.76 -17.03
C LYS A 127 -9.18 6.44 -17.59
N ARG A 128 -8.58 7.36 -16.84
CA ARG A 128 -7.41 8.13 -17.27
C ARG A 128 -6.13 7.31 -17.17
N TYR A 129 -6.03 6.45 -16.17
CA TYR A 129 -4.86 5.61 -15.88
C TYR A 129 -5.27 4.13 -15.73
N PRO A 130 -5.81 3.50 -16.79
CA PRO A 130 -6.41 2.17 -16.71
C PRO A 130 -5.42 1.09 -16.25
N LYS A 131 -4.17 1.13 -16.72
CA LYS A 131 -3.13 0.18 -16.29
C LYS A 131 -2.80 0.30 -14.80
N CYS A 132 -2.77 1.54 -14.28
CA CYS A 132 -2.54 1.79 -12.86
C CYS A 132 -3.73 1.25 -12.05
N TYR A 133 -4.96 1.48 -12.52
CA TYR A 133 -6.16 0.98 -11.87
C TYR A 133 -6.22 -0.55 -11.87
N GLU A 134 -5.88 -1.20 -12.98
CA GLU A 134 -5.78 -2.66 -13.07
C GLU A 134 -4.78 -3.23 -12.07
N ALA A 135 -3.61 -2.60 -11.91
CA ALA A 135 -2.62 -3.02 -10.92
C ALA A 135 -3.15 -2.88 -9.48
N VAL A 136 -3.87 -1.80 -9.18
CA VAL A 136 -4.54 -1.59 -7.89
C VAL A 136 -5.58 -2.68 -7.64
N ILE A 137 -6.52 -2.90 -8.56
CA ILE A 137 -7.58 -3.91 -8.40
C ILE A 137 -7.02 -5.32 -8.30
N LYS A 138 -5.97 -5.64 -9.07
CA LYS A 138 -5.28 -6.92 -8.94
C LYS A 138 -4.68 -7.08 -7.55
N SER A 139 -3.95 -6.08 -7.08
CA SER A 139 -3.31 -6.13 -5.75
C SER A 139 -4.35 -6.23 -4.64
N GLU A 140 -5.51 -5.56 -4.76
CA GLU A 140 -6.60 -5.67 -3.79
C GLU A 140 -7.16 -7.10 -3.72
N LYS A 141 -7.24 -7.81 -4.85
CA LYS A 141 -7.62 -9.23 -4.87
C LYS A 141 -6.53 -10.11 -4.27
N ASP A 142 -5.27 -9.87 -4.63
CA ASP A 142 -4.12 -10.64 -4.14
C ASP A 142 -3.95 -10.46 -2.61
N ALA A 143 -4.35 -9.31 -2.06
CA ALA A 143 -4.31 -9.02 -0.63
C ALA A 143 -5.21 -9.96 0.21
N LEU A 144 -6.24 -10.56 -0.39
CA LEU A 144 -7.06 -11.59 0.27
C LEU A 144 -6.28 -12.89 0.57
N ILE A 145 -5.18 -13.11 -0.15
CA ILE A 145 -4.32 -14.29 -0.01
C ILE A 145 -3.11 -13.93 0.84
N ASN A 146 -2.41 -12.84 0.49
CA ASN A 146 -1.26 -12.35 1.23
C ASN A 146 -1.16 -10.82 1.12
N GLU A 147 -1.64 -10.14 2.16
CA GLU A 147 -1.67 -8.67 2.24
C GLU A 147 -0.30 -8.03 2.02
N ASN A 148 0.75 -8.57 2.62
CA ASN A 148 2.08 -7.97 2.57
C ASN A 148 2.72 -8.15 1.19
N MET A 149 2.56 -9.33 0.58
CA MET A 149 3.05 -9.57 -0.78
C MET A 149 2.31 -8.70 -1.80
N ALA A 150 1.00 -8.55 -1.66
CA ALA A 150 0.19 -7.66 -2.48
C ALA A 150 0.58 -6.17 -2.30
N TYR A 151 0.83 -5.74 -1.05
CA TYR A 151 1.34 -4.41 -0.74
C TYR A 151 2.64 -4.10 -1.49
N TRP A 152 3.63 -5.00 -1.40
CA TRP A 152 4.91 -4.80 -2.08
C TRP A 152 4.79 -4.89 -3.61
N SER A 153 3.96 -5.80 -4.12
CA SER A 153 3.70 -5.90 -5.57
C SER A 153 3.13 -4.59 -6.11
N LEU A 154 2.13 -4.03 -5.42
CA LEU A 154 1.58 -2.73 -5.77
C LEU A 154 2.64 -1.63 -5.70
N ALA A 155 3.48 -1.63 -4.66
CA ALA A 155 4.53 -0.63 -4.49
C ALA A 155 5.48 -0.58 -5.70
N PHE A 156 5.93 -1.74 -6.19
CA PHE A 156 6.77 -1.84 -7.39
C PHE A 156 6.03 -1.43 -8.67
N ASP A 157 4.76 -1.79 -8.80
CA ASP A 157 3.93 -1.42 -9.94
C ASP A 157 3.72 0.10 -10.03
N LEU A 158 3.34 0.73 -8.91
CA LEU A 158 3.09 2.18 -8.84
C LEU A 158 4.38 2.98 -9.00
N ALA A 159 5.47 2.57 -8.36
CA ALA A 159 6.77 3.25 -8.49
C ALA A 159 7.42 3.07 -9.88
N GLU A 160 6.87 2.18 -10.71
CA GLU A 160 7.40 1.80 -12.02
C GLU A 160 8.87 1.38 -11.95
N THR A 161 9.26 0.72 -10.86
CA THR A 161 10.66 0.34 -10.60
C THR A 161 10.85 -1.16 -10.57
N LYS A 162 12.05 -1.56 -11.00
CA LYS A 162 12.57 -2.93 -10.92
C LYS A 162 13.76 -3.00 -9.96
N THR A 163 13.92 -2.00 -9.09
CA THR A 163 15.06 -1.88 -8.18
C THR A 163 14.64 -2.26 -6.77
N LEU A 164 15.28 -3.26 -6.18
CA LEU A 164 15.17 -3.57 -4.75
C LEU A 164 16.12 -2.69 -3.95
N THR A 165 15.68 -2.19 -2.81
CA THR A 165 16.58 -1.58 -1.81
C THR A 165 16.70 -2.54 -0.63
N TYR A 166 17.92 -2.95 -0.29
CA TYR A 166 18.20 -3.89 0.80
C TYR A 166 19.46 -3.43 1.54
N ASN A 167 19.36 -3.23 2.86
CA ASN A 167 20.42 -2.68 3.71
C ASN A 167 21.07 -1.41 3.13
N GLY A 168 20.25 -0.50 2.58
CA GLY A 168 20.70 0.75 1.97
C GLY A 168 21.32 0.63 0.57
N MET A 169 21.53 -0.60 0.06
CA MET A 169 22.04 -0.85 -1.29
C MET A 169 20.90 -1.09 -2.27
N LYS A 170 21.11 -0.73 -3.54
CA LYS A 170 20.13 -0.85 -4.62
C LYS A 170 20.54 -1.96 -5.59
N PHE A 171 19.62 -2.85 -5.90
CA PHE A 171 19.83 -4.00 -6.78
C PHE A 171 18.82 -3.99 -7.92
N LYS A 172 19.31 -4.05 -9.16
CA LYS A 172 18.45 -4.14 -10.36
C LYS A 172 18.30 -5.58 -10.85
N GLU A 173 19.29 -6.41 -10.54
CA GLU A 173 19.31 -7.81 -10.96
C GLU A 173 19.41 -8.74 -9.74
N PRO A 174 18.66 -9.86 -9.72
CA PRO A 174 18.74 -10.85 -8.65
C PRO A 174 20.16 -11.40 -8.49
N LYS A 175 20.89 -11.57 -9.59
CA LYS A 175 22.29 -12.01 -9.58
C LYS A 175 23.20 -11.12 -8.74
N GLU A 176 23.06 -9.81 -8.86
CA GLU A 176 23.84 -8.84 -8.09
C GLU A 176 23.46 -8.91 -6.60
N PHE A 177 22.16 -8.97 -6.32
CA PHE A 177 21.64 -9.12 -4.97
C PHE A 177 22.15 -10.38 -4.28
N PHE A 178 22.03 -11.54 -4.92
CA PHE A 178 22.46 -12.80 -4.33
C PHE A 178 23.97 -12.91 -4.16
N LYS A 179 24.78 -12.31 -5.06
CA LYS A 179 26.24 -12.17 -4.85
C LYS A 179 26.56 -11.33 -3.62
N TYR A 180 25.80 -10.26 -3.39
CA TYR A 180 25.95 -9.43 -2.20
C TYR A 180 25.60 -10.23 -0.93
N ILE A 181 24.51 -10.99 -0.92
CA ILE A 181 24.15 -11.87 0.19
C ILE A 181 25.26 -12.91 0.47
N LEU A 182 25.86 -13.51 -0.57
CA LEU A 182 26.99 -14.44 -0.42
C LEU A 182 28.24 -13.84 0.22
N SER A 183 28.37 -12.52 0.24
CA SER A 183 29.52 -11.86 0.89
C SER A 183 29.42 -11.83 2.41
N PHE A 184 28.25 -12.16 2.97
CA PHE A 184 28.06 -12.19 4.42
C PHE A 184 28.77 -13.39 5.06
N SER A 185 29.28 -13.19 6.26
CA SER A 185 30.00 -14.23 7.03
C SER A 185 29.11 -15.39 7.47
N SER A 186 27.79 -15.19 7.51
CA SER A 186 26.80 -16.24 7.78
C SER A 186 25.54 -15.99 6.97
N LEU A 187 25.05 -17.04 6.31
CA LEU A 187 23.83 -17.00 5.49
C LEU A 187 22.57 -17.38 6.28
N ILE A 188 22.74 -17.93 7.49
CA ILE A 188 21.64 -18.43 8.34
C ILE A 188 20.54 -17.40 8.55
N PRO A 189 20.84 -16.12 8.90
CA PRO A 189 19.78 -15.12 9.10
C PRO A 189 18.96 -14.90 7.83
N PHE A 190 19.63 -14.81 6.67
CA PHE A 190 18.97 -14.62 5.38
C PHE A 190 18.09 -15.82 5.02
N THR A 191 18.62 -17.04 5.13
CA THR A 191 17.85 -18.25 4.78
C THR A 191 16.65 -18.45 5.68
N SER A 192 16.80 -18.16 6.97
CA SER A 192 15.72 -18.32 7.95
C SER A 192 14.53 -17.39 7.71
N SER A 193 14.76 -16.22 7.09
CA SER A 193 13.72 -15.22 6.85
C SER A 193 13.35 -15.04 5.37
N PHE A 194 13.99 -15.78 4.45
CA PHE A 194 13.82 -15.55 3.02
C PHE A 194 12.38 -15.74 2.55
N LEU A 195 11.71 -16.80 3.04
CA LEU A 195 10.32 -17.08 2.69
C LEU A 195 9.33 -16.08 3.31
N ASP A 196 9.74 -15.38 4.35
CA ASP A 196 8.92 -14.37 5.02
C ASP A 196 9.14 -12.95 4.44
N ASP A 197 10.23 -12.74 3.69
CA ASP A 197 10.55 -11.45 3.07
C ASP A 197 9.67 -11.19 1.84
N CYS A 198 8.44 -10.77 2.11
CA CYS A 198 7.46 -10.42 1.09
C CYS A 198 7.95 -9.31 0.14
N CYS A 199 8.86 -8.42 0.56
CA CYS A 199 9.39 -7.36 -0.29
C CYS A 199 10.31 -7.95 -1.36
N LEU A 200 11.26 -8.78 -0.93
CA LEU A 200 12.17 -9.50 -1.81
C LEU A 200 11.41 -10.44 -2.76
N LEU A 201 10.46 -11.21 -2.24
CA LEU A 201 9.66 -12.12 -3.05
C LEU A 201 8.86 -11.35 -4.12
N SER A 202 8.16 -10.27 -3.75
CA SER A 202 7.42 -9.44 -4.72
C SER A 202 8.33 -8.84 -5.78
N TRP A 203 9.56 -8.42 -5.43
CA TRP A 203 10.55 -7.96 -6.40
C TRP A 203 10.96 -9.06 -7.38
N LEU A 204 11.23 -10.27 -6.89
CA LEU A 204 11.59 -11.41 -7.75
C LEU A 204 10.44 -11.80 -8.69
N VAL A 205 9.19 -11.78 -8.21
CA VAL A 205 8.00 -12.02 -9.04
C VAL A 205 7.87 -10.93 -10.11
N LYS A 206 8.04 -9.65 -9.75
CA LYS A 206 8.04 -8.52 -10.70
C LYS A 206 9.05 -8.68 -11.82
N LEU A 207 10.17 -9.36 -11.55
CA LEU A 207 11.23 -9.67 -12.51
C LEU A 207 11.00 -10.97 -13.30
N GLY A 208 9.91 -11.70 -13.04
CA GLY A 208 9.54 -12.93 -13.75
C GLY A 208 10.13 -14.21 -13.16
N TYR A 209 10.56 -14.21 -11.90
CA TYR A 209 11.21 -15.36 -11.26
C TYR A 209 10.28 -16.28 -10.47
N GLN A 210 8.96 -16.21 -10.67
CA GLN A 210 7.95 -17.01 -9.95
C GLN A 210 8.30 -18.51 -9.93
N ASN A 211 8.59 -19.11 -11.08
CA ASN A 211 8.94 -20.54 -11.18
C ASN A 211 10.15 -20.94 -10.32
N LYS A 212 11.10 -20.03 -10.09
CA LYS A 212 12.27 -20.31 -9.25
C LYS A 212 11.93 -20.21 -7.76
N ILE A 213 11.05 -19.27 -7.40
CA ILE A 213 10.50 -19.15 -6.04
C ILE A 213 9.71 -20.42 -5.68
N ASP A 214 8.81 -20.87 -6.55
CA ASP A 214 7.96 -22.04 -6.30
C ASP A 214 8.80 -23.32 -6.10
N LYS A 215 9.82 -23.51 -6.96
CA LYS A 215 10.79 -24.61 -6.81
C LYS A 215 11.55 -24.55 -5.49
N PHE A 216 11.88 -23.36 -5.00
CA PHE A 216 12.57 -23.21 -3.72
C PHE A 216 11.66 -23.50 -2.53
N ILE A 217 10.42 -23.03 -2.56
CA ILE A 217 9.42 -23.35 -1.53
C ILE A 217 9.25 -24.86 -1.43
N ALA A 218 9.10 -25.56 -2.56
CA ALA A 218 8.97 -27.01 -2.60
C ALA A 218 10.18 -27.74 -1.98
N LEU A 219 11.40 -27.26 -2.24
CA LEU A 219 12.63 -27.83 -1.65
C LEU A 219 12.70 -27.60 -0.14
N SER A 220 12.33 -26.40 0.32
CA SER A 220 12.33 -26.05 1.74
C SER A 220 11.30 -26.88 2.52
N GLN A 221 10.14 -27.18 1.93
CA GLN A 221 9.11 -28.04 2.54
C GLN A 221 9.49 -29.53 2.54
N SER A 222 10.34 -29.98 1.62
CA SER A 222 10.84 -31.37 1.61
C SER A 222 11.96 -31.66 2.62
N SER A 223 12.46 -30.63 3.31
CA SER A 223 13.61 -30.71 4.22
C SER A 223 13.21 -30.39 5.66
N ASP A 224 12.20 -31.10 6.18
CA ASP A 224 11.59 -30.90 7.51
C ASP A 224 12.52 -31.07 8.74
N GLN A 225 13.84 -31.19 8.56
CA GLN A 225 14.85 -31.00 9.61
C GLN A 225 16.09 -30.30 9.02
N LEU A 226 16.04 -28.99 8.88
CA LEU A 226 17.17 -28.18 8.43
C LEU A 226 18.07 -27.84 9.62
N ASP A 227 19.14 -28.60 9.81
CA ASP A 227 20.28 -28.11 10.58
C ASP A 227 20.93 -26.89 9.86
N ASN A 228 21.77 -26.15 10.59
CA ASN A 228 22.39 -24.92 10.08
C ASN A 228 23.20 -25.16 8.80
N GLU A 229 23.75 -26.36 8.62
CA GLU A 229 24.59 -26.74 7.48
C GLU A 229 23.74 -26.94 6.22
N THR A 230 22.57 -27.58 6.36
CA THR A 230 21.63 -27.79 5.26
C THR A 230 20.98 -26.48 4.80
N ASN A 231 20.77 -25.51 5.71
CA ASN A 231 20.33 -24.16 5.37
C ASN A 231 21.34 -23.40 4.50
N GLU A 232 22.63 -23.46 4.82
CA GLU A 232 23.66 -22.83 3.99
C GLU A 232 23.80 -23.48 2.62
N ILE A 233 23.63 -24.80 2.53
CA ILE A 233 23.62 -25.53 1.26
C ILE A 233 22.42 -25.11 0.41
N LEU A 234 21.21 -25.04 0.98
CA LEU A 234 20.01 -24.54 0.28
C LEU A 234 20.16 -23.09 -0.17
N ALA A 235 20.80 -22.23 0.64
CA ALA A 235 21.12 -20.85 0.25
C ALA A 235 22.01 -20.81 -1.00
N LYS A 236 23.09 -21.59 -0.99
CA LYS A 236 24.03 -21.67 -2.11
C LYS A 236 23.34 -22.22 -3.36
N GLN A 237 22.51 -23.26 -3.23
CA GLN A 237 21.73 -23.82 -4.33
C GLN A 237 20.68 -22.84 -4.88
N LEU A 238 20.01 -22.07 -4.01
CA LEU A 238 19.10 -20.99 -4.41
C LEU A 238 19.87 -19.99 -5.27
N ILE A 239 21.02 -19.53 -4.80
CA ILE A 239 21.84 -18.51 -5.45
C ILE A 239 22.39 -19.01 -6.79
N GLU A 240 22.82 -20.26 -6.88
CA GLU A 240 23.21 -20.90 -8.14
C GLU A 240 22.05 -20.95 -9.14
N LYS A 241 20.84 -21.30 -8.69
CA LYS A 241 19.64 -21.32 -9.55
C LYS A 241 19.23 -19.93 -10.03
N PHE A 242 19.45 -18.87 -9.26
CA PHE A 242 19.20 -17.50 -9.71
C PHE A 242 20.30 -16.96 -10.63
N ASN A 243 21.50 -17.55 -10.63
CA ASN A 243 22.60 -17.18 -11.54
C ASN A 243 22.46 -17.74 -12.96
N ASN A 244 21.73 -18.83 -13.15
CA ASN A 244 21.52 -19.46 -14.46
C ASN A 244 20.19 -19.00 -15.07
N LYS A 245 20.25 -18.23 -16.16
CA LYS A 245 19.08 -17.82 -16.95
C LYS A 245 18.66 -19.00 -17.85
N GLU A 246 17.98 -19.96 -17.26
CA GLU A 246 17.13 -20.91 -18.00
C GLU A 246 15.69 -20.79 -17.48
#